data_AF-A0A1D1YIA2-F1
#
_entry.id   AF-A0A1D1YIA2-F1
#
_cell.length_a   1.000
_cell.length_b   1.000
_cell.length_c   1.000
_cell.angle_alpha   90.00
_cell.angle_beta   90.00
_cell.angle_gamma   90.00
#
_symmetry.space_group_name_H-M   'P 1'
#
loop_
_entity.id
_entity.type
_entity.pdbx_description
1 polymer ?
#
loop_
_entity_poly.entity_id
_entity_poly.type
_entity_poly.pdbx_seq_one_letter_code
_entity_poly.pdbx_strand_id
1 'polypeptide(L)'
;MGPPILAIDSRGSRRSPDGYNSKPYDLSLQPSKAFASVTMEEGKPFDFLRIFCEGVIAGGTAGVVVESALYPIDTIKTRLQAARGGGKIIWRGLYSGLAGNLAGVLPASALFVGVYEPMKQKLLKIFPENLNAFAHLTAGAIGGAAASLIRVPTEVVKQRMQTGQFASAPEAVRLIIAKEGFKGLYAGYRSFLLRDLPFDAMQFCIYEQLRIGYKLAAQRDLSDPENAIIGAFAGAITGAITTPLDVIKTRLMV
;
A
#
# COMPACT_ATOMS: atom_id res chain seq x y z
N MET A 1 28.32 22.13 77.53
CA MET A 1 29.43 21.17 77.74
C MET A 1 29.72 20.52 76.39
N GLY A 2 30.87 20.84 75.77
CA GLY A 2 31.33 20.19 74.53
C GLY A 2 32.00 18.84 74.80
N PRO A 3 32.76 18.24 73.86
CA PRO A 3 32.89 18.52 72.42
C PRO A 3 32.70 17.24 71.54
N PRO A 4 32.76 17.35 70.19
CA PRO A 4 32.72 16.23 69.24
C PRO A 4 34.12 15.66 68.95
N ILE A 5 34.22 14.41 68.45
CA ILE A 5 35.46 13.86 67.89
C ILE A 5 35.25 13.32 66.47
N LEU A 6 36.20 13.73 65.64
CA LEU A 6 36.33 13.66 64.20
C LEU A 6 37.19 12.44 63.79
N ALA A 7 36.80 11.82 62.67
CA ALA A 7 37.59 11.15 61.61
C ALA A 7 38.94 10.45 61.92
N ILE A 8 39.07 9.21 61.40
CA ILE A 8 40.31 8.73 60.76
C ILE A 8 39.98 8.08 59.41
N ASP A 9 40.65 8.62 58.39
CA ASP A 9 40.77 8.20 56.99
C ASP A 9 41.45 6.82 56.88
N SER A 10 41.03 6.00 55.92
CA SER A 10 41.82 4.88 55.41
C SER A 10 41.51 4.68 53.93
N ARG A 11 42.27 5.42 53.11
CA ARG A 11 42.40 5.19 51.66
C ARG A 11 42.75 3.73 51.38
N GLY A 12 41.83 3.02 50.75
CA GLY A 12 42.09 1.77 50.03
C GLY A 12 41.83 1.98 48.54
N SER A 13 42.87 2.31 47.79
CA SER A 13 42.86 2.33 46.32
C SER A 13 42.63 0.91 45.79
N ARG A 14 41.54 0.66 45.04
CA ARG A 14 41.48 -0.37 43.98
C ARG A 14 40.57 0.10 42.84
N ARG A 15 41.15 0.11 41.63
CA ARG A 15 40.49 0.34 40.34
C ARG A 15 39.67 -0.89 39.92
N SER A 16 38.43 -0.66 39.46
CA SER A 16 37.60 -1.30 38.38
C SER A 16 37.51 -2.83 38.22
N PRO A 17 36.53 -3.39 37.46
CA PRO A 17 35.41 -2.78 36.70
C PRO A 17 34.02 -3.47 36.91
N ASP A 18 33.01 -2.98 36.18
CA ASP A 18 31.79 -3.69 35.74
C ASP A 18 30.68 -4.02 36.76
N GLY A 19 29.79 -3.05 36.96
CA GLY A 19 28.44 -3.24 37.52
C GLY A 19 27.39 -2.96 36.46
N TYR A 20 26.90 -4.03 35.82
CA TYR A 20 25.76 -4.04 34.89
C TYR A 20 24.51 -3.55 35.65
N ASN A 21 24.11 -2.30 35.42
CA ASN A 21 22.92 -1.71 36.04
C ASN A 21 21.71 -2.00 35.14
N SER A 22 21.01 -3.10 35.40
CA SER A 22 19.76 -3.48 34.75
C SER A 22 18.62 -2.60 35.23
N LYS A 23 18.40 -1.45 34.56
CA LYS A 23 17.13 -0.73 34.62
C LYS A 23 16.04 -1.56 33.92
N PRO A 24 14.86 -1.77 34.53
CA PRO A 24 13.74 -2.40 33.83
C PRO A 24 13.25 -1.45 32.72
N TYR A 25 13.21 -1.97 31.49
CA TYR A 25 12.69 -1.28 30.33
C TYR A 25 11.17 -1.19 30.46
N ASP A 26 10.68 0.00 30.75
CA ASP A 26 9.26 0.33 30.68
C ASP A 26 8.89 0.40 29.19
N LEU A 27 8.29 -0.68 28.69
CA LEU A 27 7.89 -0.84 27.29
C LEU A 27 6.56 -0.13 27.05
N SER A 28 6.53 1.18 27.27
CA SER A 28 5.43 2.03 26.79
C SER A 28 5.64 2.27 25.29
N LEU A 29 5.14 1.33 24.48
CA LEU A 29 5.05 1.47 23.03
C LEU A 29 4.17 2.71 22.74
N GLN A 30 4.80 3.82 22.35
CA GLN A 30 4.05 4.95 21.82
C GLN A 30 3.47 4.55 20.45
N PRO A 31 2.22 4.94 20.15
CA PRO A 31 1.50 4.44 18.99
C PRO A 31 2.18 4.93 17.71
N SER A 32 2.65 3.95 16.93
CA SER A 32 3.24 4.16 15.61
C SER A 32 2.27 4.93 14.72
N LYS A 33 2.63 6.17 14.34
CA LYS A 33 1.97 6.89 13.23
C LYS A 33 2.33 6.18 11.92
N ALA A 34 1.47 5.23 11.52
CA ALA A 34 1.58 4.53 10.26
C ALA A 34 0.90 5.37 9.16
N PHE A 35 1.67 5.64 8.11
CA PHE A 35 1.28 5.92 6.73
C PHE A 35 0.03 6.79 6.54
N ALA A 36 0.25 8.07 6.23
CA ALA A 36 -0.79 9.02 5.83
C ALA A 36 -2.01 9.03 6.78
N SER A 37 -1.77 8.98 8.09
CA SER A 37 -2.79 9.44 9.03
C SER A 37 -2.90 10.94 8.86
N VAL A 38 -3.92 11.38 8.10
CA VAL A 38 -4.47 12.71 8.29
C VAL A 38 -4.68 12.84 9.79
N THR A 39 -3.99 13.82 10.37
CA THR A 39 -3.87 14.12 11.79
C THR A 39 -5.05 13.58 12.56
N MET A 40 -4.85 12.50 13.32
CA MET A 40 -5.84 12.09 14.32
C MET A 40 -5.81 13.18 15.39
N GLU A 41 -6.60 14.23 15.19
CA GLU A 41 -6.93 15.17 16.26
C GLU A 41 -7.77 14.39 17.27
N GLU A 42 -7.11 13.93 18.33
CA GLU A 42 -7.74 13.39 19.52
C GLU A 42 -8.77 14.40 20.04
N GLY A 43 -10.06 14.06 19.92
CA GLY A 43 -11.16 14.82 20.52
C GLY A 43 -12.34 15.18 19.61
N LYS A 44 -12.27 14.96 18.29
CA LYS A 44 -13.42 15.21 17.39
C LYS A 44 -14.34 13.99 17.24
N PRO A 45 -15.67 14.19 17.08
CA PRO A 45 -16.58 13.10 16.73
C PRO A 45 -16.13 12.43 15.43
N PHE A 46 -16.40 11.13 15.30
CA PHE A 46 -16.02 10.36 14.10
C PHE A 46 -16.84 10.84 12.89
N ASP A 47 -16.29 11.79 12.14
CA ASP A 47 -16.92 12.37 10.95
C ASP A 47 -16.61 11.53 9.71
N PHE A 48 -17.33 10.41 9.56
CA PHE A 48 -17.15 9.48 8.44
C PHE A 48 -17.13 10.17 7.07
N LEU A 49 -18.09 11.08 6.81
CA LEU A 49 -18.21 11.77 5.53
C LEU A 49 -17.03 12.69 5.24
N ARG A 50 -16.50 13.35 6.28
CA ARG A 50 -15.34 14.23 6.13
C ARG A 50 -14.09 13.42 5.78
N ILE A 51 -13.83 12.35 6.54
CA ILE A 51 -12.69 11.46 6.32
C ILE A 51 -12.79 10.78 4.95
N PHE A 52 -14.00 10.38 4.53
CA PHE A 52 -14.24 9.85 3.20
C PHE A 52 -13.89 10.87 2.12
N CYS A 53 -14.41 12.10 2.19
CA CYS A 53 -14.12 13.15 1.22
C CYS A 53 -12.64 13.55 1.17
N GLU A 54 -11.99 13.69 2.33
CA GLU A 54 -10.55 13.94 2.44
C GLU A 54 -9.76 12.78 1.80
N GLY A 55 -10.15 11.54 2.08
CA GLY A 55 -9.56 10.34 1.49
C GLY A 55 -9.75 10.25 -0.03
N VAL A 56 -10.92 10.62 -0.56
CA VAL A 56 -11.20 10.67 -2.00
C VAL A 56 -10.29 11.68 -2.69
N ILE A 57 -10.13 12.87 -2.13
CA ILE A 57 -9.28 13.93 -2.70
C ILE A 57 -7.79 13.52 -2.63
N ALA A 58 -7.34 13.02 -1.48
CA ALA A 58 -5.98 12.54 -1.29
C ALA A 58 -5.66 11.37 -2.22
N GLY A 59 -6.55 10.38 -2.33
CA GLY A 59 -6.38 9.22 -3.20
C GLY A 59 -6.44 9.56 -4.68
N GLY A 60 -7.34 10.47 -5.08
CA GLY A 60 -7.43 10.95 -6.45
C GLY A 60 -6.16 11.70 -6.88
N THR A 61 -5.71 12.65 -6.07
CA THR A 61 -4.49 13.43 -6.35
C THR A 61 -3.24 12.56 -6.34
N ALA A 62 -3.06 11.71 -5.34
CA ALA A 62 -1.95 10.76 -5.28
C ALA A 62 -1.95 9.81 -6.48
N GLY A 63 -3.12 9.28 -6.85
CA GLY A 63 -3.29 8.40 -8.00
C GLY A 63 -2.89 9.07 -9.31
N VAL A 64 -3.29 10.32 -9.54
CA VAL A 64 -2.91 11.09 -10.75
C VAL A 64 -1.41 11.33 -10.81
N VAL A 65 -0.79 11.69 -9.68
CA VAL A 65 0.67 11.95 -9.62
C VAL A 65 1.45 10.67 -9.89
N VAL A 66 1.10 9.57 -9.22
CA VAL A 66 1.75 8.26 -9.39
C VAL A 66 1.59 7.78 -10.82
N GLU A 67 0.38 7.82 -11.37
CA GLU A 67 0.12 7.38 -12.74
C GLU A 67 0.90 8.23 -13.75
N SER A 68 0.90 9.55 -13.61
CA SER A 68 1.65 10.43 -14.51
C SER A 68 3.15 10.16 -14.48
N ALA A 69 3.71 9.84 -13.31
CA ALA A 69 5.12 9.50 -13.17
C ALA A 69 5.46 8.12 -13.75
N LEU A 70 4.57 7.13 -13.60
CA LEU A 70 4.83 5.73 -13.99
C LEU A 70 4.34 5.39 -15.41
N TYR A 71 3.46 6.20 -16.01
CA TYR A 71 2.88 5.95 -17.32
C TYR A 71 3.89 5.67 -18.46
N PRO A 72 5.06 6.35 -18.52
CA PRO A 72 6.09 6.02 -19.51
C PRO A 72 6.63 4.60 -19.36
N ILE A 73 6.81 4.13 -18.13
CA ILE A 73 7.31 2.79 -17.81
C ILE A 73 6.27 1.74 -18.21
N ASP A 74 5.00 2.00 -17.90
CA ASP A 74 3.89 1.12 -18.29
C ASP A 74 3.74 1.03 -19.81
N THR A 75 3.94 2.15 -20.52
CA THR A 75 3.93 2.19 -21.99
C THR A 75 5.08 1.37 -22.58
N ILE A 76 6.27 1.44 -21.98
CA ILE A 76 7.41 0.61 -22.41
C ILE A 76 7.11 -0.88 -22.15
N LYS A 77 6.65 -1.22 -20.94
CA LYS A 77 6.31 -2.59 -20.53
C LYS A 77 5.26 -3.20 -21.46
N THR A 78 4.18 -2.48 -21.74
CA THR A 78 3.09 -2.95 -22.61
C THR A 78 3.54 -3.14 -24.05
N ARG A 79 4.35 -2.23 -24.61
CA ARG A 79 4.94 -2.38 -25.96
C ARG A 79 5.86 -3.58 -26.06
N LEU A 80 6.70 -3.80 -25.04
CA LEU A 80 7.60 -4.96 -24.98
C LEU A 80 6.83 -6.28 -24.85
N GLN A 81 5.76 -6.31 -24.06
CA GLN A 81 4.91 -7.49 -23.90
C GLN A 81 4.06 -7.80 -25.14
N ALA A 82 3.64 -6.77 -25.88
CA ALA A 82 2.92 -6.93 -27.14
C ALA A 82 3.82 -7.45 -28.28
N ALA A 83 5.09 -7.04 -28.32
CA ALA A 83 6.08 -7.55 -29.25
C ALA A 83 6.53 -8.95 -28.80
N ARG A 84 5.81 -10.00 -29.23
CA ARG A 84 6.18 -11.41 -29.01
C ARG A 84 7.65 -11.64 -29.43
N GLY A 85 8.55 -11.74 -28.46
CA GLY A 85 9.99 -11.98 -28.69
C GLY A 85 10.96 -10.88 -28.23
N GLY A 86 10.48 -9.77 -27.63
CA GLY A 86 11.34 -8.69 -27.17
C GLY A 86 11.69 -7.72 -28.29
N GLY A 87 10.92 -6.63 -28.39
CA GLY A 87 11.10 -5.59 -29.41
C GLY A 87 12.08 -4.48 -29.00
N LYS A 88 12.49 -3.67 -29.97
CA LYS A 88 13.25 -2.43 -29.74
C LYS A 88 12.42 -1.45 -28.88
N ILE A 89 13.04 -0.83 -27.88
CA ILE A 89 12.37 0.18 -27.04
C ILE A 89 12.04 1.40 -27.91
N ILE A 90 10.74 1.71 -28.03
CA ILE A 90 10.23 2.87 -28.76
C ILE A 90 9.98 4.00 -27.77
N TRP A 91 10.78 5.06 -27.83
CA TRP A 91 10.69 6.24 -26.94
C TRP A 91 9.63 7.27 -27.35
N ARG A 92 9.04 7.14 -28.54
CA ARG A 92 8.04 8.09 -29.04
C ARG A 92 6.66 7.83 -28.44
N GLY A 93 5.95 8.89 -28.06
CA GLY A 93 4.56 8.82 -27.61
C GLY A 93 4.35 8.06 -26.30
N LEU A 94 5.28 8.17 -25.35
CA LEU A 94 5.19 7.49 -24.05
C LEU A 94 4.00 7.97 -23.19
N TYR A 95 3.48 9.17 -23.44
CA TYR A 95 2.30 9.73 -22.78
C TYR A 95 1.01 9.60 -23.62
N SER A 96 1.08 8.92 -24.76
CA SER A 96 -0.07 8.77 -25.66
C SER A 96 -1.12 7.86 -25.02
N GLY A 97 -2.26 8.44 -24.62
CA GLY A 97 -3.35 7.72 -23.95
C GLY A 97 -3.43 7.96 -22.43
N LEU A 98 -2.55 8.80 -21.86
CA LEU A 98 -2.55 9.12 -20.42
C LEU A 98 -3.93 9.59 -19.95
N ALA A 99 -4.57 10.51 -20.68
CA ALA A 99 -5.88 11.04 -20.30
C ALA A 99 -6.96 9.95 -20.18
N GLY A 100 -6.98 8.99 -21.12
CA GLY A 100 -7.93 7.88 -21.08
C GLY A 100 -7.65 6.90 -19.93
N ASN A 101 -6.37 6.71 -19.58
CA ASN A 101 -5.97 5.88 -18.46
C ASN A 101 -6.29 6.55 -17.11
N LEU A 102 -6.03 7.86 -16.98
CA LEU A 102 -6.39 8.64 -15.80
C LEU A 102 -7.90 8.64 -15.53
N ALA A 103 -8.73 8.66 -16.58
CA ALA A 103 -10.18 8.57 -16.43
C ALA A 103 -10.65 7.27 -15.73
N GLY A 104 -9.86 6.20 -15.82
CA GLY A 104 -10.13 4.92 -15.15
C GLY A 104 -9.44 4.78 -13.79
N VAL A 105 -8.21 5.27 -13.66
CA VAL A 105 -7.40 5.14 -12.44
C VAL A 105 -7.87 6.11 -11.36
N LEU A 106 -8.22 7.34 -11.72
CA LEU A 106 -8.60 8.38 -10.75
C LEU A 106 -9.80 7.94 -9.89
N PRO A 107 -10.93 7.47 -10.45
CA PRO A 107 -12.07 7.06 -9.63
C PRO A 107 -11.76 5.82 -8.76
N ALA A 108 -10.94 4.89 -9.26
CA ALA A 108 -10.56 3.69 -8.52
C ALA A 108 -9.67 4.03 -7.31
N SER A 109 -8.65 4.86 -7.49
CA SER A 109 -7.74 5.29 -6.41
C SER A 109 -8.45 6.18 -5.40
N ALA A 110 -9.34 7.06 -5.86
CA ALA A 110 -10.16 7.90 -4.99
C ALA A 110 -11.10 7.06 -4.12
N LEU A 111 -11.79 6.08 -4.71
CA LEU A 111 -12.67 5.18 -3.96
C LEU A 111 -11.89 4.28 -3.00
N PHE A 112 -10.71 3.80 -3.40
CA PHE A 112 -9.83 3.01 -2.54
C PHE A 112 -9.51 3.76 -1.25
N VAL A 113 -8.89 4.95 -1.36
CA VAL A 113 -8.46 5.72 -0.19
C VAL A 113 -9.66 6.25 0.60
N GLY A 114 -10.72 6.69 -0.09
CA GLY A 114 -11.95 7.15 0.53
C GLY A 114 -12.62 6.10 1.41
N VAL A 115 -12.55 4.81 1.05
CA VAL A 115 -13.10 3.71 1.86
C VAL A 115 -12.08 3.18 2.87
N TYR A 116 -10.80 3.11 2.47
CA TYR A 116 -9.71 2.62 3.31
C TYR A 116 -9.53 3.46 4.58
N GLU A 117 -9.47 4.79 4.47
CA GLU A 117 -9.17 5.66 5.61
C GLU A 117 -10.21 5.59 6.75
N PRO A 118 -11.53 5.74 6.51
CA PRO A 118 -12.51 5.62 7.59
C PRO A 118 -12.58 4.19 8.14
N MET A 119 -12.38 3.16 7.30
CA MET A 119 -12.39 1.78 7.73
C MET A 119 -11.19 1.45 8.63
N LYS A 120 -10.00 1.91 8.23
CA LYS A 120 -8.76 1.82 9.00
C LYS A 120 -8.94 2.45 10.38
N GLN A 121 -9.44 3.69 10.44
CA GLN A 121 -9.65 4.39 11.71
C GLN A 121 -10.67 3.70 12.62
N LYS A 122 -11.73 3.11 12.04
CA LYS A 122 -12.71 2.35 12.81
C LYS A 122 -12.13 1.04 13.33
N LEU A 123 -11.37 0.31 12.52
CA LEU A 123 -10.78 -0.97 12.90
C LEU A 123 -9.66 -0.80 13.93
N LEU A 124 -8.81 0.22 13.80
CA LEU A 124 -7.75 0.51 14.78
C LEU A 124 -8.30 0.88 16.18
N LYS A 125 -9.55 1.37 16.26
CA LYS A 125 -10.23 1.63 17.55
C LYS A 125 -10.86 0.37 18.17
N ILE A 126 -11.14 -0.64 17.35
CA ILE A 126 -11.80 -1.89 17.77
C ILE A 126 -10.75 -2.96 18.11
N PHE A 127 -9.65 -3.01 17.37
CA PHE A 127 -8.60 -4.00 17.56
C PHE A 127 -7.54 -3.52 18.56
N PRO A 128 -7.00 -4.44 19.39
CA PRO A 128 -5.85 -4.15 20.25
C PRO A 128 -4.57 -3.92 19.43
N GLU A 129 -3.60 -3.18 19.97
CA GLU A 129 -2.41 -2.70 19.24
C GLU A 129 -1.57 -3.83 18.61
N ASN A 130 -1.61 -5.03 19.17
CA ASN A 130 -0.93 -6.22 18.64
C ASN A 130 -1.55 -6.76 17.33
N LEU A 131 -2.74 -6.27 16.93
CA LEU A 131 -3.46 -6.66 15.71
C LEU A 131 -3.58 -5.51 14.70
N ASN A 132 -2.80 -4.44 14.86
CA ASN A 132 -2.79 -3.31 13.91
C ASN A 132 -2.54 -3.76 12.47
N ALA A 133 -1.64 -4.74 12.27
CA ALA A 133 -1.38 -5.37 10.97
C ALA A 133 -2.67 -5.93 10.32
N PHE A 134 -3.50 -6.62 11.11
CA PHE A 134 -4.75 -7.21 10.64
C PHE A 134 -5.82 -6.15 10.38
N ALA A 135 -5.84 -5.06 11.16
CA ALA A 135 -6.72 -3.92 10.94
C ALA A 135 -6.40 -3.22 9.60
N HIS A 136 -5.12 -2.99 9.30
CA HIS A 136 -4.68 -2.43 8.02
C HIS A 136 -5.01 -3.35 6.84
N LEU A 137 -4.76 -4.66 6.99
CA LEU A 137 -5.06 -5.65 5.95
C LEU A 137 -6.56 -5.75 5.67
N THR A 138 -7.39 -5.75 6.72
CA THR A 138 -8.85 -5.80 6.57
C THR A 138 -9.41 -4.50 5.99
N ALA A 139 -8.91 -3.34 6.42
CA ALA A 139 -9.25 -2.06 5.81
C ALA A 139 -8.85 -2.00 4.34
N GLY A 140 -7.65 -2.50 4.01
CA GLY A 140 -7.13 -2.61 2.65
C GLY A 140 -7.98 -3.54 1.79
N ALA A 141 -8.40 -4.69 2.32
CA ALA A 141 -9.30 -5.62 1.64
C ALA A 141 -10.66 -4.99 1.31
N ILE A 142 -11.23 -4.23 2.26
CA ILE A 142 -12.51 -3.55 2.06
C ILE A 142 -12.38 -2.38 1.06
N GLY A 143 -11.32 -1.58 1.19
CA GLY A 143 -10.99 -0.51 0.24
C GLY A 143 -10.73 -1.06 -1.17
N GLY A 144 -10.00 -2.16 -1.27
CA GLY A 144 -9.71 -2.88 -2.51
C GLY A 144 -10.98 -3.46 -3.13
N ALA A 145 -11.86 -4.06 -2.34
CA ALA A 145 -13.17 -4.53 -2.80
C ALA A 145 -14.04 -3.38 -3.31
N ALA A 146 -14.07 -2.23 -2.63
CA ALA A 146 -14.78 -1.06 -3.12
C ALA A 146 -14.20 -0.54 -4.43
N ALA A 147 -12.88 -0.33 -4.50
CA ALA A 147 -12.19 0.13 -5.71
C ALA A 147 -12.34 -0.85 -6.88
N SER A 148 -12.40 -2.15 -6.61
CA SER A 148 -12.57 -3.19 -7.62
C SER A 148 -13.91 -3.08 -8.37
N LEU A 149 -14.93 -2.45 -7.79
CA LEU A 149 -16.20 -2.21 -8.47
C LEU A 149 -16.05 -1.29 -9.69
N ILE A 150 -15.12 -0.34 -9.63
CA ILE A 150 -14.83 0.57 -10.75
C ILE A 150 -13.67 0.03 -11.61
N ARG A 151 -12.67 -0.55 -10.94
CA ARG A 151 -11.46 -1.02 -11.60
C ARG A 151 -11.70 -2.22 -12.52
N VAL A 152 -12.51 -3.20 -12.10
CA VAL A 152 -12.74 -4.42 -12.91
C VAL A 152 -13.42 -4.11 -14.25
N PRO A 153 -14.53 -3.35 -14.32
CA PRO A 153 -15.12 -2.94 -15.60
C PRO A 153 -14.13 -2.20 -16.51
N THR A 154 -13.32 -1.30 -15.92
CA THR A 154 -12.31 -0.53 -16.65
C THR A 154 -11.22 -1.45 -17.22
N GLU A 155 -10.75 -2.43 -16.45
CA GLU A 155 -9.77 -3.42 -16.90
C GLU A 155 -10.34 -4.31 -18.01
N VAL A 156 -11.59 -4.78 -17.90
CA VAL A 156 -12.25 -5.58 -18.95
C VAL A 156 -12.36 -4.80 -20.26
N VAL A 157 -12.80 -3.54 -20.20
CA VAL A 157 -12.88 -2.68 -21.39
C VAL A 157 -11.50 -2.46 -22.00
N LYS A 158 -10.49 -2.13 -21.18
CA LYS A 158 -9.11 -1.92 -21.62
C LYS A 158 -8.54 -3.19 -22.28
N GLN A 159 -8.76 -4.36 -21.70
CA GLN A 159 -8.31 -5.63 -22.27
C GLN A 159 -8.96 -5.92 -23.62
N ARG A 160 -10.28 -5.72 -23.77
CA ARG A 160 -10.95 -5.97 -25.06
C ARG A 160 -10.54 -4.97 -26.15
N MET A 161 -10.20 -3.74 -25.79
CA MET A 161 -9.57 -2.81 -26.72
C MET A 161 -8.17 -3.27 -27.13
N GLN A 162 -7.36 -3.75 -26.18
CA GLN A 162 -5.99 -4.22 -26.44
C GLN A 162 -5.94 -5.51 -27.26
N THR A 163 -6.95 -6.38 -27.16
CA THR A 163 -7.08 -7.57 -28.01
C THR A 163 -7.66 -7.27 -29.40
N GLY A 164 -7.93 -5.99 -29.72
CA GLY A 164 -8.43 -5.56 -31.02
C GLY A 164 -9.91 -5.86 -31.27
N GLN A 165 -10.67 -6.22 -30.23
CA GLN A 165 -12.12 -6.48 -30.37
C GLN A 165 -12.92 -5.19 -30.56
N PHE A 166 -12.40 -4.05 -30.11
CA PHE A 166 -13.07 -2.74 -30.17
C PHE A 166 -12.09 -1.60 -30.45
N ALA A 167 -12.50 -0.64 -31.28
CA ALA A 167 -11.73 0.57 -31.57
C ALA A 167 -11.92 1.67 -30.51
N SER A 168 -13.07 1.69 -29.82
CA SER A 168 -13.45 2.75 -28.89
C SER A 168 -13.97 2.20 -27.56
N ALA A 169 -13.57 2.82 -26.44
CA ALA A 169 -13.99 2.41 -25.09
C ALA A 169 -15.52 2.50 -24.86
N PRO A 170 -16.24 3.57 -25.29
CA PRO A 170 -17.68 3.66 -25.11
C PRO A 170 -18.45 2.61 -25.93
N GLU A 171 -17.93 2.29 -27.12
CA GLU A 171 -18.48 1.25 -27.99
C GLU A 171 -18.31 -0.14 -27.38
N ALA A 172 -17.12 -0.42 -26.81
CA ALA A 172 -16.86 -1.65 -26.06
C ALA A 172 -17.85 -1.81 -24.90
N VAL A 173 -18.03 -0.78 -24.06
CA VAL A 173 -19.00 -0.81 -22.95
C VAL A 173 -20.41 -1.10 -23.46
N ARG A 174 -20.87 -0.37 -24.48
CA ARG A 174 -22.22 -0.54 -25.04
C ARG A 174 -22.43 -1.95 -25.59
N LEU A 175 -21.46 -2.50 -26.32
CA LEU A 175 -21.62 -3.82 -26.93
C LEU A 175 -21.50 -4.95 -25.90
N ILE A 176 -20.64 -4.82 -24.90
CA ILE A 176 -20.55 -5.77 -23.79
C ILE A 176 -21.89 -5.83 -23.05
N ILE A 177 -22.45 -4.67 -22.69
CA ILE A 177 -23.75 -4.61 -22.01
C ILE A 177 -24.85 -5.20 -22.89
N ALA A 178 -24.86 -4.90 -24.20
CA ALA A 178 -25.87 -5.41 -25.12
C ALA A 178 -25.80 -6.93 -25.33
N LYS A 179 -24.59 -7.53 -25.32
CA LYS A 179 -24.39 -8.97 -25.60
C LYS A 179 -24.36 -9.85 -24.35
N GLU A 180 -23.72 -9.38 -23.28
CA GLU A 180 -23.42 -10.16 -22.08
C GLU A 180 -24.10 -9.59 -20.81
N GLY A 181 -24.78 -8.45 -20.94
CA GLY A 181 -25.37 -7.73 -19.82
C GLY A 181 -24.32 -7.09 -18.92
N PHE A 182 -24.78 -6.53 -17.79
CA PHE A 182 -23.91 -5.92 -16.78
C PHE A 182 -22.90 -6.92 -16.19
N LYS A 183 -23.23 -8.22 -16.17
CA LYS A 183 -22.33 -9.27 -15.67
C LYS A 183 -21.08 -9.43 -16.54
N GLY A 184 -21.16 -9.13 -17.84
CA GLY A 184 -20.00 -9.18 -18.76
C GLY A 184 -18.89 -8.18 -18.39
N LEU A 185 -19.25 -7.04 -17.78
CA LEU A 185 -18.28 -6.05 -17.29
C LEU A 185 -17.52 -6.52 -16.04
N TYR A 186 -18.07 -7.48 -15.29
CA TYR A 186 -17.46 -8.08 -14.11
C TYR A 186 -16.95 -9.50 -14.36
N ALA A 187 -16.82 -9.89 -15.64
CA ALA A 187 -16.20 -11.14 -16.02
C ALA A 187 -14.75 -11.18 -15.49
N GLY A 188 -14.47 -12.09 -14.56
CA GLY A 188 -13.15 -12.21 -13.91
C GLY A 188 -13.02 -11.53 -12.55
N TYR A 189 -14.08 -10.91 -12.00
CA TYR A 189 -14.06 -10.25 -10.68
C TYR A 189 -13.49 -11.14 -9.56
N ARG A 190 -13.90 -12.40 -9.50
CA ARG A 190 -13.37 -13.37 -8.52
C ARG A 190 -11.89 -13.69 -8.74
N SER A 191 -11.46 -13.79 -10.00
CA SER A 191 -10.05 -14.06 -10.33
C SER A 191 -9.15 -12.88 -9.98
N PHE A 192 -9.67 -11.66 -10.17
CA PHE A 192 -9.05 -10.41 -9.76
C PHE A 192 -8.84 -10.39 -8.25
N LEU A 193 -9.91 -10.55 -7.46
CA LEU A 193 -9.80 -10.59 -5.99
C LEU A 193 -8.89 -11.71 -5.49
N LEU A 194 -8.95 -12.90 -6.08
CA LEU A 194 -8.11 -14.02 -5.69
C LEU A 194 -6.62 -13.80 -6.01
N ARG A 195 -6.28 -12.90 -6.93
CA ARG A 195 -4.89 -12.53 -7.23
C ARG A 195 -4.43 -11.37 -6.37
N ASP A 196 -5.23 -10.31 -6.31
CA ASP A 196 -4.84 -9.06 -5.68
C ASP A 196 -4.82 -9.21 -4.15
N LEU A 197 -5.77 -9.94 -3.55
CA LEU A 197 -5.84 -10.09 -2.09
C LEU A 197 -4.63 -10.84 -1.50
N PRO A 198 -4.17 -11.98 -2.06
CA PRO A 198 -2.94 -12.62 -1.59
C PRO A 198 -1.68 -11.80 -1.89
N PHE A 199 -1.64 -11.10 -3.02
CA PHE A 199 -0.53 -10.22 -3.36
C PHE A 199 -0.39 -9.08 -2.33
N ASP A 200 -1.49 -8.40 -2.02
CA ASP A 200 -1.54 -7.33 -1.02
C ASP A 200 -1.18 -7.85 0.36
N ALA A 201 -1.65 -9.05 0.74
CA ALA A 201 -1.31 -9.68 2.01
C ALA A 201 0.18 -9.99 2.12
N MET A 202 0.80 -10.57 1.08
CA MET A 202 2.24 -10.84 1.07
C MET A 202 3.06 -9.55 1.09
N GLN A 203 2.68 -8.55 0.30
CA GLN A 203 3.34 -7.25 0.28
C GLN A 203 3.30 -6.57 1.65
N PHE A 204 2.13 -6.62 2.29
CA PHE A 204 1.95 -6.05 3.62
C PHE A 204 2.81 -6.77 4.67
N CYS A 205 2.83 -8.10 4.67
CA CYS A 205 3.69 -8.88 5.56
C CYS A 205 5.17 -8.53 5.37
N ILE A 206 5.66 -8.48 4.13
CA ILE A 206 7.07 -8.15 3.85
C ILE A 206 7.37 -6.70 4.27
N TYR A 207 6.47 -5.76 3.99
CA TYR A 207 6.59 -4.38 4.41
C TYR A 207 6.73 -4.25 5.93
N GLU A 208 5.86 -4.92 6.69
CA GLU A 208 5.88 -4.82 8.15
C GLU A 208 7.15 -5.44 8.74
N GLN A 209 7.61 -6.58 8.21
CA GLN A 209 8.87 -7.19 8.65
C GLN A 209 10.08 -6.29 8.38
N LEU A 210 10.15 -5.66 7.19
CA LEU A 210 11.21 -4.72 6.86
C LEU A 210 11.14 -3.45 7.72
N ARG A 211 9.93 -2.95 7.98
CA ARG A 211 9.67 -1.79 8.81
C ARG A 211 10.11 -2.03 10.26
N ILE A 212 9.72 -3.16 10.86
CA ILE A 212 10.13 -3.54 12.22
C ILE A 212 11.64 -3.70 12.30
N GLY A 213 12.25 -4.43 11.36
CA GLY A 213 13.70 -4.61 11.32
C GLY A 213 14.47 -3.29 11.24
N TYR A 214 13.99 -2.35 10.41
CA TYR A 214 14.61 -1.04 10.29
C TYR A 214 14.41 -0.17 11.54
N LYS A 215 13.21 -0.18 12.14
CA LYS A 215 12.95 0.54 13.41
C LYS A 215 13.86 0.05 14.53
N LEU A 216 14.07 -1.25 14.65
CA LEU A 216 14.97 -1.85 15.65
C LEU A 216 16.43 -1.43 15.43
N ALA A 217 16.87 -1.38 14.16
CA ALA A 217 18.23 -0.96 13.81
C ALA A 217 18.46 0.55 13.99
N ALA A 218 17.47 1.37 13.65
CA ALA A 218 17.57 2.83 13.68
C ALA A 218 17.21 3.43 15.04
N GLN A 219 16.57 2.68 15.95
CA GLN A 219 16.09 3.13 17.27
C GLN A 219 15.24 4.41 17.20
N ARG A 220 14.57 4.63 16.07
CA ARG A 220 13.73 5.79 15.80
C ARG A 220 12.57 5.40 14.91
N ASP A 221 11.53 6.23 14.92
CA ASP A 221 10.49 6.13 13.92
C ASP A 221 11.00 6.52 12.53
N LEU A 222 10.44 5.83 11.55
CA LEU A 222 10.69 6.02 10.12
C LEU A 222 9.98 7.27 9.62
N SER A 223 10.69 8.09 8.88
CA SER A 223 10.11 9.21 8.14
C SER A 223 9.27 8.72 6.95
N ASP A 224 8.37 9.55 6.46
CA ASP A 224 7.52 9.24 5.29
C ASP A 224 8.29 8.79 4.04
N PRO A 225 9.39 9.45 3.62
CA PRO A 225 10.17 8.97 2.47
C PRO A 225 10.85 7.62 2.72
N GLU A 226 11.26 7.32 3.96
CA GLU A 226 11.85 6.02 4.29
C GLU A 226 10.80 4.91 4.27
N ASN A 227 9.60 5.19 4.76
CA ASN A 227 8.46 4.27 4.63
C ASN A 227 8.14 4.00 3.14
N ALA A 228 8.25 5.02 2.28
CA ALA A 228 8.05 4.85 0.83
C ALA A 228 9.13 3.95 0.20
N ILE A 229 10.41 4.12 0.58
CA ILE A 229 11.52 3.27 0.11
C ILE A 229 11.32 1.82 0.57
N ILE A 230 11.00 1.61 1.85
CA ILE A 230 10.72 0.27 2.39
C ILE A 230 9.52 -0.35 1.66
N GLY A 231 8.47 0.43 1.39
CA GLY A 231 7.33 0.01 0.58
C GLY A 231 7.73 -0.41 -0.84
N ALA A 232 8.62 0.34 -1.49
CA ALA A 232 9.13 0.00 -2.82
C ALA A 232 9.94 -1.31 -2.80
N PHE A 233 10.81 -1.52 -1.82
CA PHE A 233 11.56 -2.78 -1.65
C PHE A 233 10.63 -3.95 -1.34
N ALA A 234 9.64 -3.77 -0.46
CA ALA A 234 8.64 -4.78 -0.15
C ALA A 234 7.85 -5.18 -1.40
N GLY A 235 7.43 -4.20 -2.20
CA GLY A 235 6.75 -4.43 -3.48
C GLY A 235 7.64 -5.15 -4.49
N ALA A 236 8.93 -4.80 -4.58
CA ALA A 236 9.87 -5.48 -5.47
C ALA A 236 10.10 -6.95 -5.07
N ILE A 237 10.28 -7.23 -3.78
CA ILE A 237 10.45 -8.60 -3.26
C ILE A 237 9.16 -9.40 -3.48
N THR A 238 8.01 -8.82 -3.16
CA THR A 238 6.71 -9.48 -3.37
C THR A 238 6.52 -9.80 -4.83
N GLY A 239 6.73 -8.82 -5.72
CA GLY A 239 6.68 -9.02 -7.16
C GLY A 239 7.61 -10.12 -7.62
N ALA A 240 8.85 -10.18 -7.15
CA ALA A 240 9.78 -11.26 -7.51
C ALA A 240 9.30 -12.65 -7.08
N ILE A 241 8.69 -12.76 -5.90
CA ILE A 241 8.14 -14.01 -5.36
C ILE A 241 6.86 -14.42 -6.09
N THR A 242 5.99 -13.46 -6.44
CA THR A 242 4.70 -13.76 -7.08
C THR A 242 4.80 -13.89 -8.58
N THR A 243 5.82 -13.34 -9.23
CA THR A 243 5.97 -13.39 -10.70
C THR A 243 5.93 -14.83 -11.26
N PRO A 244 6.60 -15.84 -10.68
CA PRO A 244 6.47 -17.23 -11.14
C PRO A 244 5.04 -17.77 -10.99
N LEU A 245 4.35 -17.45 -9.90
CA LEU A 245 2.95 -17.84 -9.66
C LEU A 245 2.00 -17.17 -10.65
N ASP A 246 2.23 -15.89 -10.97
CA ASP A 246 1.48 -15.14 -11.97
C ASP A 246 1.67 -15.73 -13.38
N VAL A 247 2.89 -16.19 -13.71
CA VAL A 247 3.19 -16.88 -14.99
C VAL A 247 2.49 -18.25 -15.06
N ILE A 248 2.47 -19.01 -13.97
CA ILE A 248 1.79 -20.33 -13.95
C ILE A 248 0.27 -20.14 -14.12
N LYS A 249 -0.34 -19.19 -13.41
CA LYS A 249 -1.78 -18.91 -13.53
C LYS A 249 -2.16 -18.38 -14.92
N THR A 250 -1.34 -17.52 -15.51
CA THR A 250 -1.58 -17.01 -16.87
C THR A 250 -1.42 -18.10 -17.94
N ARG A 251 -0.50 -19.07 -17.76
CA ARG A 251 -0.36 -20.23 -18.66
C ARG A 251 -1.51 -21.24 -18.54
N LEU A 252 -2.15 -21.35 -17.38
CA LEU A 252 -3.31 -22.24 -17.16
C LEU A 252 -4.64 -21.62 -17.62
N MET A 253 -4.70 -20.30 -17.79
CA MET A 253 -5.91 -19.58 -18.24
C MET A 253 -5.96 -19.32 -19.76
N VAL A 254 -4.87 -19.57 -20.48
CA VAL A 254 -4.81 -19.59 -21.95
C VAL A 254 -5.01 -21.03 -22.41
#